data_AF-A0A7X3G8U9-F1
#
_entry.id   AF-A0A7X3G8U9-F1
#
_cell.length_a   1.000
_cell.length_b   1.000
_cell.length_c   1.000
_cell.angle_alpha   90.00
_cell.angle_beta   90.00
_cell.angle_gamma   90.00
#
_symmetry.space_group_name_H-M   'P 1'
#
loop_
_entity.id
_entity.type
_entity.pdbx_description
1 polymer ?
#
loop_
_entity_poly.entity_id
_entity_poly.type
_entity_poly.pdbx_seq_one_letter_code
_entity_poly.pdbx_strand_id
1 'polypeptide(L)' 'MDYVTQKLLGIQNLNITFRENWLTFRKDKRNRLAQIIEGSLEKRPSCCPSCGVIWESTKDVYAHGTTPK' A
#
# COMPACT_ATOMS: atom_id res chain seq x y z
N MET A 1 10.78 -5.79 -6.59
CA MET A 1 11.66 -4.78 -5.97
C MET A 1 12.55 -5.47 -4.95
N ASP A 2 13.87 -5.30 -5.04
CA ASP A 2 14.83 -5.90 -4.10
C ASP A 2 14.86 -5.17 -2.73
N TYR A 3 15.47 -5.81 -1.73
CA TYR A 3 15.55 -5.30 -0.36
C TYR A 3 16.30 -3.96 -0.24
N VAL A 4 17.36 -3.76 -1.02
CA VAL A 4 18.18 -2.53 -0.95
C VAL A 4 17.36 -1.34 -1.44
N THR A 5 16.65 -1.52 -2.57
CA THR A 5 15.75 -0.51 -3.12
C THR A 5 14.61 -0.17 -2.14
N GLN A 6 13.99 -1.17 -1.49
CA GLN A 6 12.95 -0.93 -0.47
C GLN A 6 13.48 -0.10 0.70
N LYS A 7 14.68 -0.43 1.20
CA LYS A 7 15.32 0.30 2.29
C LYS A 7 15.64 1.75 1.92
N LEU A 8 16.16 1.99 0.71
CA LEU A 8 16.45 3.33 0.19
C LEU A 8 15.19 4.20 0.10
N LEU A 9 14.07 3.62 -0.29
CA LEU A 9 12.78 4.30 -0.42
C LEU A 9 12.02 4.45 0.91
N GLY A 10 12.58 3.94 2.02
CA GLY A 10 11.93 3.98 3.33
C GLY A 10 10.67 3.11 3.43
N ILE A 11 10.54 2.08 2.58
CA ILE A 11 9.42 1.15 2.61
C ILE A 11 9.68 0.12 3.73
N GLN A 12 8.97 0.27 4.85
CA GLN A 12 9.18 -0.56 6.05
C GLN A 12 8.20 -1.72 6.19
N ASN A 13 7.10 -1.72 5.43
CA ASN A 13 6.05 -2.72 5.55
C ASN A 13 6.41 -3.98 4.74
N LEU A 14 6.92 -5.00 5.43
CA LEU A 14 7.30 -6.28 4.85
C LEU A 14 6.12 -7.10 4.29
N ASN A 15 4.88 -6.69 4.56
CA ASN A 15 3.69 -7.33 3.98
C ASN A 15 3.37 -6.82 2.57
N ILE A 16 4.17 -5.89 2.01
CA ILE A 16 4.03 -5.42 0.64
C ILE A 16 4.93 -6.26 -0.26
N THR A 17 4.34 -6.90 -1.27
CA THR A 17 5.06 -7.58 -2.34
C THR A 17 5.05 -6.79 -3.63
N PHE A 18 6.16 -6.86 -4.36
CA PHE A 18 6.40 -6.08 -5.57
C PHE A 18 6.63 -7.04 -6.73
N ARG A 19 5.82 -6.90 -7.79
CA ARG A 19 5.99 -7.66 -9.04
C ARG A 19 7.28 -7.25 -9.77
N GLU A 20 7.66 -7.94 -10.84
CA GLU A 20 8.85 -7.60 -11.64
C GLU A 20 8.77 -6.16 -12.21
N ASN A 21 7.61 -5.77 -12.76
CA ASN A 21 7.37 -4.45 -13.32
C ASN A 21 6.82 -3.45 -12.29
N TRP A 22 7.39 -3.44 -11.08
CA TRP A 22 6.94 -2.60 -9.97
C TRP A 22 7.15 -1.10 -10.19
N LEU A 23 8.00 -0.70 -11.16
CA LEU A 23 8.28 0.70 -11.50
C LEU A 23 7.71 1.03 -12.87
N THR A 24 6.89 2.08 -12.95
CA THR A 24 6.43 2.64 -14.22
C THR A 24 6.60 4.15 -14.24
N PHE A 25 6.54 4.76 -15.44
CA PHE A 25 6.64 6.20 -15.61
C PHE A 25 5.32 6.71 -16.18
N ARG A 26 4.73 7.73 -15.54
CA ARG A 26 3.50 8.36 -16.01
C ARG A 26 3.57 9.86 -15.80
N LYS A 27 2.81 10.60 -16.61
CA LYS A 27 2.64 12.02 -16.37
C LYS A 27 1.67 12.25 -15.21
N ASP A 28 2.06 13.09 -14.27
CA ASP A 28 1.17 13.51 -13.19
C ASP A 28 0.08 14.48 -13.69
N LYS A 29 -0.81 14.90 -12.79
CA LYS A 29 -1.88 15.86 -13.09
C LYS A 29 -1.37 17.23 -13.60
N ARG A 30 -0.07 17.51 -13.47
CA ARG A 30 0.61 18.73 -13.91
C ARG A 30 1.51 18.48 -15.13
N ASN A 31 1.32 17.37 -15.84
CA ASN A 31 2.06 17.00 -17.06
C ASN A 31 3.57 16.76 -16.82
N ARG A 32 4.00 16.53 -15.57
CA ARG A 32 5.40 16.23 -15.21
C ARG A 32 5.63 14.73 -15.22
N LEU A 33 6.81 14.29 -15.66
CA LEU A 33 7.18 12.88 -15.60
C LEU A 33 7.34 12.46 -14.12
N ALA A 34 6.56 11.47 -13.71
CA ALA A 34 6.59 10.89 -12.37
C ALA A 34 6.94 9.41 -12.44
N GLN A 35 7.68 8.95 -11.43
CA GLN A 35 7.95 7.55 -11.16
C GLN A 35 6.84 7.00 -10.28
N ILE A 36 6.20 5.91 -10.72
CA ILE A 36 5.10 5.26 -10.04
C ILE A 36 5.59 3.89 -9.57
N ILE A 37 5.55 3.67 -8.25
CA ILE A 37 5.89 2.41 -7.61
C ILE A 37 4.58 1.69 -7.25
N GLU A 38 4.36 0.52 -7.82
CA GLU A 38 3.19 -0.32 -7.55
C GLU A 38 3.58 -1.57 -6.76
N GLY A 39 2.92 -1.77 -5.62
CA GLY A 39 3.07 -2.95 -4.75
C GLY A 39 1.71 -3.43 -4.25
N SER A 40 1.64 -4.70 -3.86
CA SER A 40 0.44 -5.36 -3.34
C SER A 40 0.63 -5.69 -1.87
N LEU A 41 -0.35 -5.38 -1.02
CA LEU A 41 -0.34 -5.82 0.37
C LEU A 41 -0.88 -7.26 0.47
N GLU A 42 -0.03 -8.23 0.82
CA GLU A 42 -0.40 -9.66 0.83
C GLU A 42 -1.25 -10.07 2.02
N LYS A 43 -0.91 -9.57 3.22
CA LYS A 43 -1.65 -9.90 4.43
C LYS A 43 -2.52 -8.73 4.84
N ARG A 44 -3.78 -8.75 4.41
CA ARG A 44 -4.80 -7.90 5.02
C ARG A 44 -5.11 -8.42 6.42
N PRO A 45 -5.15 -7.57 7.45
CA PRO A 45 -5.72 -7.97 8.72
C PRO A 45 -7.17 -8.40 8.48
N SER A 46 -7.62 -9.48 9.11
CA SER A 46 -9.03 -9.88 9.10
C SER A 46 -9.86 -9.08 10.11
N CYS A 47 -9.23 -8.23 10.90
CA CYS A 47 -9.89 -7.38 11.89
C CYS A 47 -9.07 -6.14 12.25
N CYS A 48 -9.73 -5.12 12.82
CA CYS A 48 -9.07 -3.94 13.35
C CYS A 48 -8.23 -4.29 14.60
N PRO A 49 -6.92 -4.01 14.62
CA PRO A 49 -6.07 -4.32 15.78
C PRO A 49 -6.41 -3.48 17.02
N SER A 50 -7.13 -2.36 16.88
CA SER A 50 -7.48 -1.48 18.00
C SER A 50 -8.80 -1.82 18.68
N CYS A 51 -9.78 -2.38 17.96
CA CYS A 51 -11.14 -2.60 18.48
C CYS A 51 -11.71 -3.99 18.16
N GLY A 52 -11.01 -4.81 17.36
CA GLY A 52 -11.41 -6.19 17.05
C GLY A 52 -12.50 -6.33 15.99
N VAL A 53 -12.99 -5.25 15.38
CA VAL A 53 -13.99 -5.31 14.30
C VAL A 53 -13.47 -6.13 13.14
N ILE A 54 -14.22 -7.17 12.73
CA ILE A 54 -13.87 -8.06 11.62
C ILE A 54 -14.05 -7.32 10.28
N TRP A 55 -13.14 -7.54 9.34
CA TRP A 55 -13.18 -7.01 7.99
C TRP A 55 -13.39 -8.16 7.00
N GLU A 56 -14.53 -8.17 6.32
CA GLU A 56 -14.84 -9.17 5.30
C GLU A 56 -14.31 -8.76 3.93
N SER A 57 -14.06 -7.47 3.74
CA SER A 57 -13.58 -6.90 2.48
C SER A 57 -12.64 -5.71 2.68
N THR A 58 -11.96 -5.34 1.59
CA THR A 58 -11.14 -4.12 1.52
C THR A 58 -11.92 -2.85 1.86
N LYS A 59 -13.22 -2.81 1.53
CA LYS A 59 -14.05 -1.62 1.77
C LYS A 59 -14.18 -1.34 3.27
N ASP A 60 -14.28 -2.40 4.07
CA ASP A 60 -14.45 -2.31 5.52
C ASP A 60 -13.22 -1.69 6.18
N VAL A 61 -12.02 -2.04 5.71
CA VAL A 61 -10.75 -1.45 6.17
C VAL A 61 -10.72 0.07 5.95
N TYR A 62 -11.07 0.51 4.73
CA TYR A 62 -11.03 1.93 4.38
C TYR A 62 -12.13 2.74 5.08
N ALA A 63 -13.34 2.17 5.22
CA ALA A 63 -14.43 2.81 5.95
C ALA A 63 -14.10 2.97 7.44
N HIS A 64 -13.53 1.93 8.05
CA HIS A 64 -13.21 1.92 9.49
C HIS A 64 -12.12 2.93 9.88
N GLY A 65 -11.17 3.23 9.00
CA GLY A 65 -10.08 4.20 9.27
C GLY A 65 -10.41 5.66 8.95
N THR A 66 -11.53 5.92 8.27
CA THR A 66 -11.92 7.26 7.80
C THR A 66 -13.08 7.87 8.58
N THR A 67 -13.62 7.16 9.58
CA THR A 67 -14.62 7.72 10.49
C THR A 67 -13.92 8.54 11.58
N PRO A 68 -14.10 9.88 11.65
CA PRO A 68 -13.60 10.67 12.77
C PRO A 68 -14.32 10.20 14.06
N LYS A 69 -13.59 10.16 15.18
CA LYS A 69 -14.19 10.02 16.51
C LYS A 69 -14.89 11.32 16.91
#